data_AF-A0A7D9DV85-F1
#
_entry.id   AF-A0A7D9DV85-F1
#
_cell.length_a   1.000
_cell.length_b   1.000
_cell.length_c   1.000
_cell.angle_alpha   90.00
_cell.angle_beta   90.00
_cell.angle_gamma   90.00
#
_symmetry.space_group_name_H-M   'P 1'
#
loop_
_entity.id
_entity.type
_entity.pdbx_description
1 polymer ?
#
loop_
_entity_poly.entity_id
_entity_poly.type
_entity_poly.pdbx_seq_one_letter_code
_entity_poly.pdbx_strand_id
1 'polypeptide(L)'
;MNTSTGKTTLFFIIVITAAIVEGKLHKRCESSSDCGVEECCTSGNRCKRFISEGSKCNVFRQIMGDQCPCISGSTCTSTTNELTLKTRMTCKAIVKHDYREIVEEVMIM
;
A
#
# COMPACT_ATOMS: atom_id res chain seq x y z
N MET A 1 -51.90 12.43 19.54
CA MET A 1 -50.89 13.01 18.63
C MET A 1 -49.53 12.90 19.30
N ASN A 2 -48.50 12.57 18.50
CA ASN A 2 -47.06 12.73 18.78
C ASN A 2 -46.29 11.55 19.40
N THR A 3 -45.99 10.55 18.56
CA THR A 3 -44.87 9.61 18.77
C THR A 3 -44.03 9.54 17.48
N SER A 4 -43.30 10.62 17.16
CA SER A 4 -42.50 10.70 15.93
C SER A 4 -41.16 11.41 16.15
N THR A 5 -40.50 11.17 17.28
CA THR A 5 -39.23 11.82 17.63
C THR A 5 -38.02 10.89 17.54
N GLY A 6 -38.22 9.57 17.47
CA GLY A 6 -37.10 8.60 17.47
C GLY A 6 -36.46 8.35 16.10
N LYS A 7 -37.22 8.51 15.01
CA LYS A 7 -36.71 8.23 13.65
C LYS A 7 -35.80 9.35 13.14
N THR A 8 -36.13 10.60 13.45
CA THR A 8 -35.41 11.77 12.96
C THR A 8 -33.96 11.80 13.48
N THR A 9 -33.74 11.53 14.77
CA THR A 9 -32.41 11.55 15.39
C THR A 9 -31.46 10.49 14.81
N LEU A 10 -32.00 9.32 14.44
CA LEU A 10 -31.20 8.20 13.92
C LEU A 10 -30.68 8.50 12.50
N PHE A 11 -31.48 9.19 11.67
CA PHE A 11 -31.04 9.65 10.35
C PHE A 11 -29.90 10.67 10.43
N PHE A 12 -29.94 11.61 11.38
CA PHE A 12 -28.87 12.59 11.55
C PHE A 12 -27.53 11.95 11.93
N ILE A 13 -27.54 10.93 12.79
CA ILE A 13 -26.31 10.21 13.18
C ILE A 13 -25.70 9.50 11.96
N ILE A 14 -26.52 8.83 11.14
CA ILE A 14 -26.05 8.12 9.94
C ILE A 14 -25.42 9.11 8.94
N VAL A 15 -26.06 10.25 8.69
CA VAL A 15 -25.55 11.28 7.75
C VAL A 15 -24.24 11.89 8.25
N ILE A 16 -24.11 12.15 9.56
CA ILE A 16 -22.87 12.68 10.14
C ILE A 16 -21.74 11.65 10.04
N THR A 17 -22.01 10.36 10.29
CA THR A 17 -20.98 9.32 10.16
C THR A 17 -20.52 9.11 8.71
N ALA A 18 -21.41 9.24 7.72
CA ALA A 18 -21.04 9.14 6.31
C ALA A 18 -20.11 10.28 5.86
N ALA A 19 -20.37 11.50 6.33
CA ALA A 19 -19.56 12.68 5.97
C ALA A 19 -18.12 12.65 6.54
N ILE A 20 -17.88 11.95 7.66
CA ILE A 20 -16.54 11.85 8.26
C ILE A 20 -15.63 10.90 7.45
N VAL A 21 -16.19 9.99 6.65
CA VAL A 21 -15.42 8.97 5.91
C VAL A 21 -14.75 9.52 4.65
N GLU A 22 -15.21 10.64 4.09
CA GLU A 22 -14.64 11.22 2.86
C GLU A 22 -13.48 12.20 3.09
N GLY A 23 -13.17 12.51 4.35
CA GLY A 23 -12.11 13.44 4.74
C GLY A 23 -10.69 12.85 4.77
N LYS A 24 -10.28 12.02 3.81
CA LYS A 24 -8.83 11.76 3.60
C LYS A 24 -8.19 12.92 2.84
N LEU A 25 -8.20 14.10 3.47
CA LEU A 25 -7.26 15.15 3.14
C LEU A 25 -5.87 14.52 3.25
N HIS A 26 -5.15 14.43 2.13
CA HIS A 26 -3.79 13.92 2.12
C HIS A 26 -2.96 14.78 3.07
N LYS A 27 -2.66 14.23 4.25
CA LYS A 27 -1.92 14.91 5.31
C LYS A 27 -0.59 15.39 4.73
N ARG A 28 -0.24 16.65 4.96
CA ARG A 28 1.11 17.14 4.62
C ARG A 28 2.13 16.48 5.53
N CYS A 29 3.29 16.18 4.98
CA CYS A 29 4.40 15.55 5.69
C CYS A 29 5.72 16.13 5.21
N GLU A 30 6.72 16.13 6.09
CA GLU A 30 8.12 16.41 5.74
C GLU A 30 8.93 15.12 5.74
N SER A 31 8.48 14.13 6.52
CA SER A 31 9.09 12.82 6.68
C SER A 31 8.04 11.72 6.74
N SER A 32 8.43 10.47 6.47
CA SER A 32 7.52 9.32 6.61
C SER A 32 7.04 9.11 8.05
N SER A 33 7.76 9.63 9.05
CA SER A 33 7.36 9.60 10.46
C SER A 33 6.14 10.47 10.76
N ASP A 34 5.85 11.46 9.90
CA ASP A 34 4.65 12.29 10.01
C ASP A 34 3.39 11.56 9.52
N CYS A 35 3.56 10.43 8.82
CA CYS A 35 2.49 9.63 8.25
C CYS A 35 2.10 8.46 9.16
N GLY A 36 0.95 7.84 8.91
CA GLY A 36 0.53 6.66 9.65
C GLY A 36 1.43 5.44 9.38
N VAL A 37 1.25 4.39 10.18
CA VAL A 37 2.04 3.13 10.11
C VAL A 37 1.99 2.46 8.74
N GLU A 38 0.92 2.67 7.97
CA GLU A 38 0.75 2.11 6.62
C GLU A 38 0.88 3.15 5.50
N GLU A 39 1.58 4.24 5.77
CA GLU A 39 1.74 5.37 4.87
C GLU A 39 3.21 5.80 4.75
N CYS A 40 3.54 6.46 3.65
CA CYS A 40 4.84 7.08 3.44
C CYS A 40 4.68 8.53 3.01
N CYS A 41 5.71 9.33 3.26
CA CYS A 41 5.78 10.68 2.69
C CYS A 41 6.35 10.62 1.28
N THR A 42 5.63 11.21 0.32
CA THR A 42 6.09 11.31 -1.08
C THR A 42 6.67 12.68 -1.38
N SER A 43 7.40 12.82 -2.49
CA SER A 43 8.02 14.08 -2.96
C SER A 43 7.03 15.25 -3.13
N GLY A 44 5.73 14.96 -3.15
CA GLY A 44 4.67 15.98 -3.07
C GLY A 44 4.36 16.48 -1.65
N ASN A 45 5.19 16.14 -0.65
CA ASN A 45 4.99 16.41 0.78
C ASN A 45 3.62 15.98 1.28
N ARG A 46 3.19 14.80 0.84
CA ARG A 46 1.89 14.21 1.17
C ARG A 46 2.03 12.76 1.57
N CYS A 47 1.32 12.41 2.64
CA CYS A 47 1.15 11.03 3.05
C CYS A 47 0.32 10.30 2.01
N LYS A 48 0.85 9.18 1.52
CA LYS A 48 0.15 8.23 0.68
C LYS A 48 0.29 6.84 1.29
N ARG A 49 -0.67 5.98 1.01
CA ARG A 49 -0.63 4.58 1.45
C ARG A 49 0.47 3.81 0.73
N PHE A 50 1.04 2.82 1.41
CA PHE A 50 1.87 1.82 0.74
C PHE A 50 1.07 1.08 -0.34
N ILE A 51 1.79 0.59 -1.35
CA ILE A 51 1.17 -0.15 -2.44
C ILE A 51 0.85 -1.57 -1.96
N SER A 52 -0.43 -1.94 -2.03
CA SER A 52 -0.89 -3.29 -1.70
C SER A 52 -0.32 -4.34 -2.63
N GLU A 53 -0.25 -5.58 -2.15
CA GLU A 53 0.12 -6.72 -2.97
C GLU A 53 -0.76 -6.83 -4.24
N GLY A 54 -0.16 -7.27 -5.34
CA GLY A 54 -0.80 -7.40 -6.65
C GLY A 54 -1.02 -6.07 -7.38
N SER A 55 -0.88 -4.94 -6.69
CA SER A 55 -1.02 -3.62 -7.32
C SER A 55 0.21 -3.23 -8.12
N LYS A 56 0.00 -2.41 -9.15
CA LYS A 56 1.06 -1.92 -10.03
C LYS A 56 2.02 -1.01 -9.26
N CYS A 57 3.30 -1.31 -9.35
CA CYS A 57 4.37 -0.52 -8.77
C CYS A 57 5.35 -0.07 -9.86
N ASN A 58 6.19 0.92 -9.54
CA ASN A 58 7.29 1.34 -10.40
C ASN A 58 8.51 1.66 -9.53
N VAL A 59 9.56 0.84 -9.66
CA VAL A 59 10.79 0.96 -8.87
C VAL A 59 11.42 2.36 -9.03
N PHE A 60 11.44 2.92 -10.24
CA PHE A 60 11.99 4.26 -10.48
C PHE A 60 11.22 5.35 -9.74
N ARG A 61 9.88 5.25 -9.69
CA ARG A 61 9.06 6.23 -8.94
C ARG A 61 9.18 6.07 -7.44
N GLN A 62 9.48 4.87 -6.96
CA GLN A 62 9.77 4.62 -5.55
C GLN A 62 11.10 5.23 -5.13
N ILE A 63 12.15 5.09 -5.95
CA ILE A 63 13.47 5.68 -5.70
C ILE A 63 13.41 7.21 -5.74
N MET A 64 12.64 7.79 -6.67
CA MET A 64 12.44 9.24 -6.77
C MET A 64 11.51 9.82 -5.69
N GLY A 65 10.92 8.98 -4.83
CA GLY A 65 9.97 9.40 -3.79
C GLY A 65 8.58 9.80 -4.29
N ASP A 66 8.27 9.68 -5.59
CA ASP A 66 6.96 10.01 -6.15
C ASP A 66 5.85 9.02 -5.75
N GLN A 67 6.26 7.78 -5.47
CA GLN A 67 5.40 6.66 -5.16
C GLN A 67 5.88 5.94 -3.90
N CYS A 68 4.96 5.57 -3.00
CA CYS A 68 5.32 4.78 -1.84
C CYS A 68 5.83 3.38 -2.21
N PRO A 69 6.66 2.76 -1.35
CA PRO A 69 7.06 1.39 -1.53
C PRO A 69 5.85 0.44 -1.40
N CYS A 70 6.07 -0.82 -1.75
CA CYS A 70 5.10 -1.88 -1.46
C CYS A 70 4.93 -2.04 0.06
N ILE A 71 3.78 -2.56 0.49
CA ILE A 71 3.49 -2.83 1.90
C ILE A 71 4.55 -3.77 2.49
N SER A 72 4.83 -3.64 3.79
CA SER A 72 5.79 -4.47 4.52
C SER A 72 5.63 -5.95 4.21
N GLY A 73 6.73 -6.62 3.90
CA GLY A 73 6.74 -8.03 3.50
C GLY A 73 6.53 -8.28 2.00
N SER A 74 6.39 -7.24 1.19
CA SER A 74 6.32 -7.33 -0.27
C SER A 74 7.35 -6.44 -0.97
N THR A 75 7.70 -6.79 -2.21
CA THR A 75 8.66 -6.06 -3.04
C THR A 75 8.12 -5.86 -4.45
N CYS A 76 8.58 -4.83 -5.14
CA CYS A 76 8.16 -4.53 -6.50
C CYS A 76 8.93 -5.41 -7.49
N THR A 77 8.25 -6.36 -8.13
CA THR A 77 8.88 -7.32 -9.04
C THR A 77 8.33 -7.17 -10.46
N SER A 78 9.21 -7.24 -11.46
CA SER A 78 8.83 -7.36 -12.86
C SER A 78 8.42 -8.79 -13.18
N THR A 79 7.17 -8.99 -13.61
CA THR A 79 6.72 -10.25 -14.18
C THR A 79 6.53 -10.05 -15.67
N THR A 80 7.30 -10.79 -16.47
CA THR A 80 7.12 -10.85 -17.92
C THR A 80 6.14 -11.96 -18.23
N ASN A 81 5.04 -11.63 -18.89
CA ASN A 81 4.11 -12.63 -19.38
C ASN A 81 4.60 -13.11 -20.76
N GLU A 82 5.05 -14.36 -20.85
CA GLU A 82 5.63 -14.94 -22.08
C GLU A 82 4.66 -14.94 -23.26
N LEU A 83 3.36 -15.16 -23.00
CA LEU A 83 2.32 -15.17 -24.04
C LEU A 83 2.08 -13.79 -24.67
N THR A 84 2.29 -12.72 -23.92
CA THR A 84 1.97 -11.35 -24.38
C THR A 84 3.19 -10.46 -24.54
N LEU A 85 4.39 -10.99 -24.25
CA LEU A 85 5.65 -10.23 -24.11
C LEU A 85 5.52 -8.95 -23.26
N LYS A 86 4.48 -8.86 -22.41
CA LYS A 86 4.17 -7.66 -21.66
C LYS A 86 4.77 -7.76 -20.28
N THR A 87 5.77 -6.93 -20.03
CA THR A 87 6.34 -6.76 -18.69
C THR A 87 5.44 -5.88 -17.84
N ARG A 88 5.03 -6.38 -16.68
CA ARG A 88 4.31 -5.60 -15.66
C ARG A 88 5.06 -5.66 -14.34
N MET A 89 5.18 -4.51 -13.68
CA MET A 89 5.73 -4.42 -12.34
C MET A 89 4.59 -4.40 -11.32
N THR A 90 4.63 -5.34 -10.39
CA THR A 90 3.60 -5.49 -9.34
C THR A 90 4.25 -5.81 -8.00
N CYS A 91 3.65 -5.36 -6.91
CA CYS A 91 4.07 -5.76 -5.57
C CYS A 91 3.77 -7.25 -5.35
N LYS A 92 4.76 -8.03 -4.91
CA LYS A 92 4.63 -9.45 -4.56
C LYS A 92 5.29 -9.72 -3.22
N ALA A 93 4.75 -10.64 -2.42
CA ALA A 93 5.39 -11.10 -1.19
C ALA A 93 6.86 -11.48 -1.41
N ILE A 94 7.71 -11.10 -0.45
CA ILE A 94 9.11 -11.51 -0.43
C ILE A 94 9.14 -12.99 -0.07
N VAL A 95 9.30 -13.85 -1.08
CA VAL A 95 9.55 -15.27 -0.88
C VAL A 95 10.98 -15.38 -0.36
N LYS A 96 11.15 -15.67 0.93
CA LYS A 96 12.46 -16.03 1.48
C LYS A 96 12.87 -17.35 0.82
N HIS A 97 13.73 -17.28 -0.19
CA HIS A 97 14.40 -18.49 -0.66
C HIS A 97 15.30 -18.98 0.47
N ASP A 98 15.02 -20.17 0.98
CA ASP A 98 15.84 -20.85 1.97
C ASP A 98 17.13 -21.30 1.25
N TYR A 99 18.22 -20.55 1.40
CA TYR A 99 19.53 -20.84 0.75
C TYR A 99 20.26 -22.05 1.35
N ARG A 100 19.54 -22.97 2.00
CA ARG A 100 20.11 -24.06 2.82
C ARG A 100 20.46 -25.31 2.01
N GLU A 101 20.19 -25.34 0.71
CA GLU A 101 20.47 -26.49 -0.18
C GLU A 101 21.74 -26.37 -1.03
N ILE A 102 22.56 -25.31 -0.92
CA ILE A 102 23.72 -25.10 -1.82
C ILE A 102 25.09 -25.35 -1.16
N VAL A 103 25.17 -25.98 0.01
CA VAL A 103 26.44 -26.14 0.75
C VAL A 103 26.84 -27.60 1.02
N GLU A 104 26.29 -28.57 0.30
CA GLU A 104 26.74 -29.98 0.40
C GLU A 104 27.55 -30.51 -0.81
N GLU A 105 27.69 -29.75 -1.90
CA GLU A 105 28.44 -30.24 -3.08
C GLU A 105 29.85 -29.64 -3.26
N VAL A 106 30.34 -28.79 -2.34
CA VAL A 106 31.64 -28.10 -2.48
C VAL A 106 32.61 -28.42 -1.33
N MET A 107 32.54 -29.65 -0.79
CA MET A 107 33.51 -30.15 0.21
C MET A 107 34.08 -31.53 -0.13
N ILE A 108 34.05 -31.91 -1.41
CA ILE A 108 34.73 -33.09 -1.94
C ILE A 108 35.48 -32.71 -3.23
N MET A 109 36.47 -31.83 -3.13
CA MET A 109 37.57 -31.72 -4.11
C MET A 109 38.87 -31.36 -3.39
#